data_AF-A0A9Q9WYT7-F1
#
_entry.id   AF-A0A9Q9WYT7-F1
#
_cell.length_a   1.000
_cell.length_b   1.000
_cell.length_c   1.000
_cell.angle_alpha   90.00
_cell.angle_beta   90.00
_cell.angle_gamma   90.00
#
_symmetry.space_group_name_H-M   'P 1'
#
loop_
_entity.id
_entity.type
_entity.pdbx_description
1 polymer ?
#
loop_
_entity_poly.entity_id
_entity_poly.type
_entity_poly.pdbx_seq_one_letter_code
_entity_poly.pdbx_strand_id
1 'polypeptide(L)'
;MRISCVKSLFPVLSVAVVFLYMSLMRGEIQTQEKQFHQVQQNFSLHSALLLNKLDKLEAHLIAVEEKNLKLRNEKKPEKKSPKKLFPNSYLFKQWTVELSEDDQRKAEDLFQKYGYNAFLSDQLPLDRELQDTRDHRCIGREYPHNLPTLSVVLIYLDEALSVIQRAICSIINRTPAHLLKEIILVDDHSTNDLKTQLHVYMSSINEKHPGLVKMVIHSQQRGLSQARISGWKAATGDVLAILDAHIEVQVKWAEPLLARIQADRTLVLSPVFDRVNYYDLQVTKYSASAHGFDWALWCTYVGFPQKWYDQKDPSQPGKSPSVMGILVVDRLFFGEIGTLDGGMEVYGGENVELGIRVWLCGGSIEIVPCSKIAHIERAHKPYMPDLSNVMKRNALRVAEVWTNYRF
;
A
#
# COMPACT_ATOMS: atom_id res chain seq x y z
N MET A 1 67.91 76.07 24.13
CA MET A 1 67.29 75.90 25.47
C MET A 1 66.07 75.01 25.33
N ARG A 2 66.09 73.87 26.04
CA ARG A 2 64.99 72.93 26.36
C ARG A 2 64.07 72.42 25.24
N ILE A 3 64.48 71.27 24.68
CA ILE A 3 63.59 70.13 24.43
C ILE A 3 62.97 69.72 25.76
N SER A 4 61.65 69.55 25.82
CA SER A 4 60.95 68.50 26.60
C SER A 4 59.52 68.92 26.90
N CYS A 5 58.57 68.61 26.02
CA CYS A 5 57.17 68.50 26.45
C CYS A 5 56.26 67.60 25.59
N VAL A 6 56.73 67.05 24.46
CA VAL A 6 55.80 66.38 23.50
C VAL A 6 55.93 64.84 23.50
N LYS A 7 56.89 64.24 24.22
CA LYS A 7 57.06 62.77 24.25
C LYS A 7 56.35 62.02 25.39
N SER A 8 55.64 62.71 26.30
CA SER A 8 54.88 62.05 27.38
C SER A 8 53.36 62.00 27.18
N LEU A 9 52.78 62.71 26.21
CA LEU A 9 51.32 62.76 26.04
C LEU A 9 50.74 61.60 25.21
N PHE A 10 51.50 61.02 24.27
CA PHE A 10 50.99 59.97 23.37
C PHE A 10 50.57 58.65 24.06
N PRO A 11 51.38 58.05 24.97
CA PRO A 11 50.96 56.81 25.64
C PRO A 11 49.84 57.06 26.67
N VAL A 12 49.75 58.27 27.22
CA VAL A 12 48.66 58.63 28.16
C VAL A 12 47.34 58.80 27.41
N LEU A 13 47.35 59.41 26.22
CA LEU A 13 46.16 59.54 25.38
C LEU A 13 45.66 58.17 24.87
N SER A 14 46.56 57.26 24.47
CA SER A 14 46.15 55.94 23.96
C SER A 14 45.53 55.08 25.06
N VAL A 15 46.07 55.13 26.28
CA VAL A 15 45.51 54.42 27.44
C VAL A 15 44.14 55.00 27.81
N ALA A 16 43.99 56.33 27.81
CA ALA A 16 42.70 56.96 28.09
C ALA A 16 41.61 56.58 27.06
N VAL A 17 41.96 56.50 25.77
CA VAL A 17 41.02 56.07 24.71
C VAL A 17 40.61 54.60 24.89
N VAL A 18 41.54 53.71 25.24
CA VAL A 18 41.21 52.30 25.52
C VAL A 18 40.32 52.17 26.75
N PHE A 19 40.58 52.92 27.82
CA PHE A 19 39.72 52.92 29.01
C PHE A 19 38.31 53.47 28.72
N LEU A 20 38.20 54.52 27.90
CA LEU A 20 36.91 55.04 27.43
C LEU A 20 36.15 54.02 26.58
N TYR A 21 36.84 53.35 25.64
CA TYR A 21 36.24 52.32 24.79
C TYR A 21 35.78 51.10 25.60
N MET A 22 36.61 50.62 26.54
CA MET A 22 36.24 49.52 27.45
C MET A 22 35.07 49.90 28.36
N SER A 23 34.98 51.16 28.80
CA SER A 23 33.87 51.63 29.63
C SER A 23 32.56 51.74 28.84
N LEU A 24 32.63 52.19 27.58
CA LEU A 24 31.50 52.19 26.64
C LEU A 24 31.00 50.77 26.36
N MET A 25 31.91 49.85 26.02
CA MET A 25 31.57 48.44 25.80
C MET A 25 30.95 47.79 27.04
N ARG A 26 31.45 48.12 28.24
CA ARG A 26 30.89 47.60 29.50
C ARG A 26 29.47 48.13 29.75
N GLY A 27 29.20 49.38 29.35
CA GLY A 27 27.85 49.96 29.38
C GLY A 27 26.91 49.29 28.39
N GLU A 28 27.36 49.01 27.17
CA GLU A 28 26.57 48.28 26.16
C GLU A 28 26.27 46.85 26.59
N ILE A 29 27.25 46.12 27.14
CA ILE A 29 27.07 44.76 27.67
C ILE A 29 26.07 44.75 28.82
N GLN A 30 26.17 45.69 29.78
CA GLN A 30 25.18 45.80 30.86
C GLN A 30 23.76 46.12 30.35
N THR A 31 23.67 46.86 29.25
CA THR A 31 22.37 47.18 28.62
C THR A 31 21.78 45.95 27.94
N GLN A 32 22.61 45.16 27.25
CA GLN A 32 22.19 43.89 26.64
C GLN A 32 21.82 42.82 27.67
N GLU A 33 22.57 42.69 28.78
CA GLU A 33 22.22 41.78 29.87
C GLU A 33 20.86 42.12 30.49
N LYS A 34 20.56 43.42 30.68
CA LYS A 34 19.24 43.86 31.16
C LYS A 34 18.13 43.52 30.17
N GLN A 35 18.34 43.73 28.88
CA GLN A 35 17.37 43.35 27.85
C GLN A 35 17.17 41.82 27.80
N PHE A 36 18.24 41.04 27.92
CA PHE A 36 18.16 39.59 27.95
C PHE A 36 17.39 39.08 29.17
N HIS A 37 17.65 39.63 30.35
CA HIS A 37 16.88 39.29 31.56
C HIS A 37 15.41 39.66 31.44
N GLN A 38 15.08 40.79 30.81
CA GLN A 38 13.70 41.21 30.58
C GLN A 38 12.97 40.29 29.58
N VAL A 39 13.66 39.84 28.52
CA VAL A 39 13.12 38.83 27.58
C VAL A 39 12.92 37.49 28.28
N GLN A 40 13.86 37.06 29.12
CA GLN A 40 13.76 35.80 29.86
C GLN A 40 12.62 35.82 30.90
N GLN A 41 12.39 36.96 31.58
CA GLN A 41 11.23 37.15 32.45
C GLN A 41 9.91 37.14 31.68
N ASN A 42 9.83 37.81 30.53
CA ASN A 42 8.63 37.80 29.69
C ASN A 42 8.32 36.40 29.15
N PHE A 43 9.35 35.63 28.78
CA PHE A 43 9.19 34.25 28.35
C PHE A 43 8.67 33.38 29.51
N SER A 44 9.25 33.51 30.70
CA SER A 44 8.79 32.82 31.91
C SER A 44 7.33 33.15 32.27
N LEU A 45 6.94 34.42 32.17
CA LEU A 45 5.56 34.85 32.42
C LEU A 45 4.59 34.27 31.37
N HIS A 46 5.01 34.22 30.10
CA HIS A 46 4.23 33.61 29.03
C HIS A 46 4.09 32.10 29.22
N SER A 47 5.16 31.40 29.61
CA SER A 47 5.13 29.97 29.95
C SER A 47 4.19 29.68 31.11
N ALA A 48 4.21 30.50 32.17
CA ALA A 48 3.31 30.36 33.31
C ALA A 48 1.83 30.61 32.93
N LEU A 49 1.58 31.59 32.05
CA LEU A 49 0.23 31.85 31.52
C LEU A 49 -0.27 30.69 30.66
N LEU A 50 0.62 30.08 29.88
CA LEU A 50 0.30 28.92 29.02
C LEU A 50 -0.02 27.69 29.87
N LEU A 51 0.79 27.42 30.90
CA LEU A 51 0.54 26.33 31.86
C LEU A 51 -0.80 26.50 32.57
N ASN A 52 -1.12 27.70 33.05
CA ASN A 52 -2.41 27.96 33.69
C ASN A 52 -3.60 27.82 32.73
N LYS A 53 -3.41 28.11 31.43
CA LYS A 53 -4.43 27.80 30.39
C LYS A 53 -4.58 26.30 30.17
N LEU A 54 -3.49 25.53 30.17
CA LEU A 54 -3.50 24.08 30.05
C LEU A 54 -4.18 23.43 31.25
N ASP A 55 -3.88 23.86 32.47
CA ASP A 55 -4.53 23.36 33.69
C ASP A 55 -6.04 23.61 33.69
N LYS A 56 -6.48 24.78 33.19
CA LYS A 56 -7.91 25.10 33.05
C LYS A 56 -8.59 24.26 31.97
N LEU A 57 -7.88 23.93 30.89
CA LEU A 57 -8.38 23.03 29.83
C LEU A 57 -8.49 21.59 30.34
N GLU A 58 -7.51 21.13 31.11
CA GLU A 58 -7.50 19.82 31.74
C GLU A 58 -8.64 19.70 32.77
N ALA A 59 -8.84 20.71 33.62
CA ALA A 59 -9.98 20.76 34.53
C ALA A 59 -11.33 20.76 33.79
N HIS A 60 -11.42 21.43 32.64
CA HIS A 60 -12.63 21.39 31.81
C HIS A 60 -12.86 20.01 31.19
N LEU A 61 -11.81 19.34 30.71
CA LEU A 61 -11.88 17.99 30.16
C LEU A 61 -12.33 16.99 31.23
N ILE A 62 -11.76 17.05 32.43
CA ILE A 62 -12.15 16.22 33.57
C ILE A 62 -13.63 16.47 33.94
N ALA A 63 -14.06 17.73 34.00
CA ALA A 63 -15.45 18.07 34.30
C ALA A 63 -16.43 17.58 33.20
N VAL A 64 -16.03 17.60 31.93
CA VAL A 64 -16.80 17.03 30.81
C VAL A 64 -16.85 15.50 30.91
N GLU A 65 -15.75 14.86 31.31
CA GLU A 65 -15.67 13.41 31.50
C GLU A 65 -16.54 12.95 32.67
N GLU A 66 -16.51 13.66 33.81
CA GLU A 66 -17.40 13.41 34.95
C GLU A 66 -18.88 13.64 34.60
N LYS A 67 -19.17 14.66 33.79
CA LYS A 67 -20.53 14.93 33.32
C LYS A 67 -21.00 13.83 32.36
N ASN A 68 -20.13 13.34 31.48
CA ASN A 68 -20.40 12.20 30.60
C ASN A 68 -20.55 10.88 31.38
N LEU A 69 -19.80 10.68 32.48
CA LEU A 69 -19.96 9.55 33.39
C LEU A 69 -21.28 9.60 34.16
N LYS A 70 -21.70 10.79 34.60
CA LYS A 70 -23.00 10.99 35.25
C LYS A 70 -24.17 10.79 34.28
N LEU A 71 -24.05 11.27 33.03
CA LEU A 71 -25.01 10.99 31.94
C LEU A 71 -25.06 9.50 31.55
N ARG A 72 -23.97 8.75 31.73
CA ARG A 72 -23.94 7.28 31.57
C ARG A 72 -24.62 6.52 32.72
N ASN A 73 -24.72 7.11 33.91
CA ASN A 73 -25.23 6.47 35.12
C ASN A 73 -26.70 6.80 35.46
N GLU A 74 -27.38 7.66 34.69
CA GLU A 74 -28.84 7.76 34.72
C GLU A 74 -29.46 6.62 33.90
N LYS A 75 -30.01 5.65 34.62
CA LYS A 75 -30.60 4.39 34.14
C LYS A 75 -31.48 4.55 32.88
N LYS A 76 -30.94 4.12 31.74
CA LYS A 76 -31.73 3.44 30.70
C LYS A 76 -31.83 1.95 31.07
N PRO A 77 -32.94 1.26 30.78
CA PRO A 77 -33.06 -0.17 31.07
C PRO A 77 -31.91 -0.92 30.38
N GLU A 78 -31.21 -1.79 31.12
CA GLU A 78 -30.13 -2.64 30.62
C GLU A 78 -30.61 -3.46 29.41
N LYS A 79 -30.28 -3.01 28.20
CA LYS A 79 -30.04 -3.94 27.10
C LYS A 79 -28.70 -4.59 27.41
N LYS A 80 -28.69 -5.85 27.82
CA LYS A 80 -27.49 -6.69 27.86
C LYS A 80 -26.76 -6.52 26.53
N SER A 81 -25.59 -5.89 26.53
CA SER A 81 -24.70 -5.92 25.37
C SER A 81 -24.48 -7.39 25.00
N PRO A 82 -24.62 -7.80 23.73
CA PRO A 82 -24.42 -9.20 23.36
C PRO A 82 -23.03 -9.64 23.83
N LYS A 83 -22.97 -10.77 24.53
CA LYS A 83 -21.70 -11.32 25.04
C LYS A 83 -20.79 -11.57 23.84
N LYS A 84 -19.57 -11.02 23.84
CA LYS A 84 -18.57 -11.36 22.83
C LYS A 84 -18.21 -12.84 22.99
N LEU A 85 -18.61 -13.68 22.05
CA LEU A 85 -18.34 -15.12 22.06
C LEU A 85 -16.86 -15.41 21.84
N PHE A 86 -16.19 -14.60 21.02
CA PHE A 86 -14.79 -14.77 20.63
C PHE A 86 -13.91 -13.56 21.03
N PRO A 87 -13.68 -13.31 22.34
CA PRO A 87 -12.95 -12.13 22.79
C PRO A 87 -11.47 -12.10 22.36
N ASN A 88 -10.90 -13.26 22.04
CA ASN A 88 -9.50 -13.41 21.64
C ASN A 88 -9.28 -13.45 20.12
N SER A 89 -10.36 -13.50 19.32
CA SER A 89 -10.28 -13.53 17.85
C SER A 89 -9.59 -12.28 17.31
N TYR A 90 -8.71 -12.46 16.32
CA TYR A 90 -8.08 -11.34 15.61
C TYR A 90 -9.12 -10.45 14.92
N LEU A 91 -10.20 -11.06 14.39
CA LEU A 91 -11.32 -10.33 13.79
C LEU A 91 -12.02 -9.47 14.84
N PHE A 92 -12.55 -10.06 15.92
CA PHE A 92 -13.38 -9.34 16.91
C PHE A 92 -12.61 -8.44 17.88
N LYS A 93 -11.28 -8.47 17.84
CA LYS A 93 -10.42 -7.46 18.47
C LYS A 93 -10.48 -6.12 17.73
N GLN A 94 -10.56 -6.14 16.40
CA GLN A 94 -10.58 -4.94 15.56
C GLN A 94 -12.01 -4.57 15.12
N TRP A 95 -12.83 -5.56 14.78
CA TRP A 95 -14.19 -5.36 14.32
C TRP A 95 -15.17 -5.26 15.49
N THR A 96 -15.55 -4.03 15.85
CA THR A 96 -16.35 -3.73 17.04
C THR A 96 -17.86 -3.67 16.81
N VAL A 97 -18.35 -4.22 15.69
CA VAL A 97 -19.79 -4.26 15.38
C VAL A 97 -20.50 -5.25 16.31
N GLU A 98 -21.65 -4.84 16.85
CA GLU A 98 -22.49 -5.73 17.66
C GLU A 98 -23.24 -6.72 16.75
N LEU A 99 -22.95 -8.01 16.94
CA LEU A 99 -23.56 -9.11 16.20
C LEU A 99 -24.28 -10.08 17.13
N SER A 100 -25.29 -10.77 16.60
CA SER A 100 -25.92 -11.91 17.28
C SER A 100 -24.89 -13.01 17.56
N GLU A 101 -25.18 -13.89 18.51
CA GLU A 101 -24.30 -15.03 18.81
C GLU A 101 -24.06 -15.93 17.58
N ASP A 102 -25.11 -16.17 16.78
CA ASP A 102 -25.02 -16.99 15.57
C ASP A 102 -24.19 -16.30 14.47
N ASP A 103 -24.35 -15.00 14.31
CA ASP A 103 -23.56 -14.23 13.33
C ASP A 103 -22.10 -14.12 13.73
N GLN A 104 -21.81 -14.01 15.04
CA GLN A 104 -20.44 -14.08 15.53
C GLN A 104 -19.76 -15.41 15.17
N ARG A 105 -20.48 -16.54 15.30
CA ARG A 105 -19.96 -17.87 14.91
C ARG A 105 -19.70 -17.95 13.41
N LYS A 106 -20.66 -17.54 12.58
CA LYS A 106 -20.51 -17.52 11.12
C LYS A 106 -19.33 -16.64 10.68
N ALA A 107 -19.22 -15.44 11.24
CA ALA A 107 -18.15 -14.52 10.92
C ALA A 107 -16.78 -15.04 11.33
N GLU A 108 -16.67 -15.68 12.50
CA GLU A 108 -15.42 -16.33 12.93
C GLU A 108 -15.05 -17.50 12.00
N ASP A 109 -15.99 -18.39 11.68
CA ASP A 109 -15.74 -19.55 10.81
C ASP A 109 -15.26 -19.11 9.42
N LEU A 110 -15.91 -18.10 8.84
CA LEU A 110 -15.52 -17.52 7.56
C LEU A 110 -14.16 -16.80 7.66
N PHE A 111 -13.89 -16.10 8.76
CA PHE A 111 -12.59 -15.47 8.99
C PHE A 111 -11.46 -16.49 9.10
N GLN A 112 -11.66 -17.61 9.81
CA GLN A 112 -10.67 -18.67 9.86
C GLN A 112 -10.45 -19.31 8.50
N LYS A 113 -11.51 -19.49 7.71
CA LYS A 113 -11.45 -20.04 6.35
C LYS A 113 -10.70 -19.14 5.36
N TYR A 114 -10.94 -17.83 5.38
CA TYR A 114 -10.44 -16.92 4.35
C TYR A 114 -9.31 -15.99 4.81
N GLY A 115 -9.12 -15.79 6.12
CA GLY A 115 -8.13 -14.86 6.66
C GLY A 115 -8.56 -13.39 6.62
N TYR A 116 -9.81 -13.11 6.28
CA TYR A 116 -10.46 -11.79 6.30
C TYR A 116 -11.97 -11.94 6.52
N ASN A 117 -12.67 -10.84 6.76
CA ASN A 117 -14.09 -10.79 7.10
C ASN A 117 -14.99 -11.03 5.87
N ALA A 118 -15.02 -12.28 5.40
CA ALA A 118 -15.88 -12.68 4.28
C ALA A 118 -17.38 -12.54 4.64
N PHE A 119 -17.76 -12.68 5.92
CA PHE A 119 -19.13 -12.45 6.38
C PHE A 119 -19.61 -11.02 6.08
N LEU A 120 -18.75 -10.02 6.28
CA LEU A 120 -19.05 -8.66 5.88
C LEU A 120 -19.01 -8.50 4.36
N SER A 121 -18.04 -9.12 3.68
CA SER A 121 -17.94 -9.07 2.21
C SER A 121 -19.23 -9.56 1.54
N ASP A 122 -19.84 -10.63 2.04
CA ASP A 122 -21.08 -11.20 1.48
C ASP A 122 -22.28 -10.25 1.56
N GLN A 123 -22.22 -9.25 2.44
CA GLN A 123 -23.28 -8.26 2.64
C GLN A 123 -23.03 -6.94 1.91
N LEU A 124 -21.81 -6.71 1.41
CA LEU A 124 -21.45 -5.49 0.71
C LEU A 124 -21.84 -5.57 -0.79
N PRO A 125 -22.37 -4.48 -1.38
CA PRO A 125 -22.68 -4.43 -2.82
C PRO A 125 -21.45 -4.74 -3.67
N LEU A 126 -21.55 -5.56 -4.72
CA LEU A 126 -20.43 -5.93 -5.58
C LEU A 126 -19.78 -4.72 -6.28
N ASP A 127 -20.55 -3.65 -6.48
CA ASP A 127 -20.19 -2.39 -7.13
C ASP A 127 -19.97 -1.25 -6.12
N ARG A 128 -19.64 -1.57 -4.85
CA ARG A 128 -19.42 -0.54 -3.83
C ARG A 128 -18.44 0.55 -4.28
N GLU A 129 -18.73 1.77 -3.88
CA GLU A 129 -17.88 2.93 -4.13
C GLU A 129 -16.58 2.85 -3.33
N LEU A 130 -15.48 3.23 -3.98
CA LEU A 130 -14.18 3.38 -3.33
C LEU A 130 -13.81 4.86 -3.28
N GLN A 131 -13.26 5.30 -2.15
CA GLN A 131 -12.67 6.63 -2.08
C GLN A 131 -11.50 6.73 -3.06
N ASP A 132 -11.45 7.76 -3.90
CA ASP A 132 -10.32 8.01 -4.79
C ASP A 132 -9.08 8.45 -3.97
N THR A 133 -8.08 7.58 -3.91
CA THR A 133 -6.85 7.77 -3.12
C THR A 133 -5.69 8.34 -3.93
N ARG A 134 -5.89 8.57 -5.23
CA ARG A 134 -4.84 9.02 -6.17
C ARG A 134 -4.34 10.41 -5.79
N ASP A 135 -3.12 10.73 -6.23
CA ASP A 135 -2.60 12.10 -6.11
C ASP A 135 -3.42 13.06 -6.97
N HIS A 136 -3.59 14.31 -6.54
CA HIS A 136 -4.37 15.29 -7.30
C HIS A 136 -3.84 15.51 -8.73
N ARG A 137 -2.54 15.29 -8.95
CA ARG A 137 -1.91 15.34 -10.29
C ARG A 137 -2.34 14.19 -11.20
N CYS A 138 -2.75 13.05 -10.63
CA CYS A 138 -3.27 11.90 -11.38
C CYS A 138 -4.73 12.06 -11.77
N ILE A 139 -5.55 12.69 -10.91
CA ILE A 139 -7.02 12.79 -11.10
C ILE A 139 -7.36 13.53 -12.40
N GLY A 140 -6.68 14.64 -12.66
CA GLY A 140 -6.87 15.45 -13.88
C GLY A 140 -6.09 14.97 -15.10
N ARG A 141 -5.39 13.83 -15.02
CA ARG A 141 -4.55 13.34 -16.13
C ARG A 141 -5.41 12.65 -17.19
N GLU A 142 -5.20 13.07 -18.43
CA GLU A 142 -5.79 12.44 -19.61
C GLU A 142 -4.76 11.53 -20.28
N TYR A 143 -5.26 10.44 -20.85
CA TYR A 143 -4.46 9.42 -21.53
C TYR A 143 -4.95 9.27 -22.97
N PRO A 144 -4.08 8.82 -23.91
CA PRO A 144 -4.50 8.54 -25.27
C PRO A 144 -5.69 7.58 -25.32
N HIS A 145 -6.57 7.74 -26.31
CA HIS A 145 -7.71 6.83 -26.46
C HIS A 145 -7.29 5.48 -27.08
N ASN A 146 -6.31 5.50 -27.98
CA ASN A 146 -5.77 4.37 -28.72
C ASN A 146 -4.69 3.60 -27.93
N LEU A 147 -5.04 3.13 -26.74
CA LEU A 147 -4.17 2.29 -25.92
C LEU A 147 -4.26 0.81 -26.33
N PRO A 148 -3.23 0.00 -26.03
CA PRO A 148 -3.25 -1.43 -26.30
C PRO A 148 -4.38 -2.14 -25.53
N THR A 149 -4.87 -3.25 -26.08
CA THR A 149 -5.93 -4.05 -25.44
C THR A 149 -5.39 -4.81 -24.23
N LEU A 150 -6.25 -4.99 -23.22
CA LEU A 150 -5.91 -5.56 -21.93
C LEU A 150 -6.62 -6.90 -21.70
N SER A 151 -5.84 -7.94 -21.42
CA SER A 151 -6.33 -9.18 -20.80
C SER A 151 -6.06 -9.15 -19.30
N VAL A 152 -7.09 -9.32 -18.48
CA VAL A 152 -6.94 -9.39 -17.02
C VAL A 152 -7.01 -10.84 -16.58
N VAL A 153 -6.00 -11.33 -15.86
CA VAL A 153 -5.95 -12.67 -15.29
C VAL A 153 -6.16 -12.56 -13.78
N LEU A 154 -7.19 -13.23 -13.27
CA LEU A 154 -7.40 -13.43 -11.83
C LEU A 154 -7.11 -14.88 -11.47
N ILE A 155 -6.21 -15.08 -10.51
CA ILE A 155 -5.87 -16.41 -10.02
C ILE A 155 -6.51 -16.62 -8.66
N TYR A 156 -7.14 -17.78 -8.46
CA TYR A 156 -7.75 -18.10 -7.20
C TYR A 156 -7.58 -19.57 -6.82
N LEU A 157 -7.61 -19.81 -5.51
CA LEU A 157 -7.69 -21.10 -4.86
C LEU A 157 -8.58 -20.91 -3.63
N ASP A 158 -9.76 -21.52 -3.64
CA ASP A 158 -10.74 -21.47 -2.54
C ASP A 158 -11.01 -20.04 -2.02
N GLU A 159 -11.17 -19.08 -2.93
CA GLU A 159 -11.48 -17.69 -2.58
C GLU A 159 -12.98 -17.50 -2.29
N ALA A 160 -13.33 -16.49 -1.48
CA ALA A 160 -14.74 -16.16 -1.22
C ALA A 160 -15.44 -15.69 -2.50
N LEU A 161 -16.65 -16.20 -2.74
CA LEU A 161 -17.42 -15.88 -3.96
C LEU A 161 -17.68 -14.38 -4.10
N SER A 162 -18.15 -13.73 -3.03
CA SER A 162 -18.44 -12.29 -3.05
C SER A 162 -17.20 -11.45 -3.38
N VAL A 163 -16.01 -11.92 -3.02
CA VAL A 163 -14.73 -11.25 -3.29
C VAL A 163 -14.32 -11.39 -4.75
N ILE A 164 -14.38 -12.61 -5.33
CA ILE A 164 -14.12 -12.82 -6.77
C ILE A 164 -15.11 -12.00 -7.61
N GLN A 165 -16.40 -12.03 -7.26
CA GLN A 165 -17.44 -11.30 -7.97
C GLN A 165 -17.19 -9.80 -7.93
N ARG A 166 -16.79 -9.26 -6.78
CA ARG A 166 -16.45 -7.84 -6.60
C ARG A 166 -15.21 -7.45 -7.41
N ALA A 167 -14.19 -8.31 -7.47
CA ALA A 167 -13.03 -8.07 -8.33
C ALA A 167 -13.44 -7.96 -9.81
N ILE A 168 -14.18 -8.96 -10.32
CA ILE A 168 -14.69 -8.95 -11.71
C ILE A 168 -15.56 -7.71 -11.97
N CYS A 169 -16.50 -7.40 -11.08
CA CYS A 169 -17.38 -6.25 -11.20
C CYS A 169 -16.58 -4.93 -11.25
N SER A 170 -15.59 -4.76 -10.37
CA SER A 170 -14.74 -3.58 -10.36
C SER A 170 -13.95 -3.41 -11.67
N ILE A 171 -13.42 -4.50 -12.23
CA ILE A 171 -12.66 -4.49 -13.49
C ILE A 171 -13.56 -4.08 -14.65
N ILE A 172 -14.76 -4.67 -14.75
CA ILE A 172 -15.72 -4.35 -15.80
C ILE A 172 -16.17 -2.89 -15.70
N ASN A 173 -16.51 -2.42 -14.50
CA ASN A 173 -17.08 -1.08 -14.31
C ASN A 173 -16.05 0.04 -14.48
N ARG A 174 -14.77 -0.21 -14.17
CA ARG A 174 -13.72 0.83 -14.11
C ARG A 174 -12.64 0.68 -15.17
N THR A 175 -12.87 -0.17 -16.18
CA THR A 175 -12.00 -0.30 -17.36
C THR A 175 -12.80 0.05 -18.61
N PRO A 176 -12.33 0.98 -19.47
CA PRO A 176 -13.02 1.29 -20.72
C PRO A 176 -13.24 0.05 -21.60
N ALA A 177 -14.46 -0.13 -22.11
CA ALA A 177 -14.87 -1.35 -22.82
C ALA A 177 -14.04 -1.65 -24.07
N HIS A 178 -13.49 -0.64 -24.75
CA HIS A 178 -12.63 -0.83 -25.91
C HIS A 178 -11.21 -1.29 -25.54
N LEU A 179 -10.80 -1.13 -24.27
CA LEU A 179 -9.51 -1.60 -23.75
C LEU A 179 -9.64 -3.00 -23.16
N LEU A 180 -10.73 -3.30 -22.45
CA LEU A 180 -10.91 -4.60 -21.80
C LEU A 180 -11.27 -5.70 -22.81
N LYS A 181 -10.27 -6.50 -23.20
CA LYS A 181 -10.44 -7.60 -24.16
C LYS A 181 -11.13 -8.80 -23.53
N GLU A 182 -10.66 -9.20 -22.35
CA GLU A 182 -11.12 -10.39 -21.64
C GLU A 182 -10.67 -10.39 -20.18
N ILE A 183 -11.41 -11.14 -19.35
CA ILE A 183 -11.07 -11.50 -17.98
C ILE A 183 -10.94 -13.02 -17.93
N ILE A 184 -9.78 -13.52 -17.50
CA ILE A 184 -9.45 -14.94 -17.43
C ILE A 184 -9.33 -15.32 -15.96
N LEU A 185 -10.25 -16.16 -15.50
CA LEU A 185 -10.20 -16.75 -14.17
C LEU A 185 -9.41 -18.05 -14.24
N VAL A 186 -8.32 -18.15 -13.48
CA VAL A 186 -7.53 -19.36 -13.36
C VAL A 186 -7.80 -20.00 -12.01
N ASP A 187 -8.51 -21.13 -12.02
CA ASP A 187 -8.79 -21.96 -10.87
C ASP A 187 -7.62 -22.94 -10.65
N ASP A 188 -6.83 -22.72 -9.60
CA ASP A 188 -5.71 -23.60 -9.24
C ASP A 188 -6.17 -24.80 -8.40
N HIS A 189 -7.29 -25.43 -8.78
CA HIS A 189 -7.87 -26.62 -8.17
C HIS A 189 -8.65 -26.38 -6.87
N SER A 190 -9.57 -25.40 -6.88
CA SER A 190 -10.49 -25.14 -5.77
C SER A 190 -11.50 -26.28 -5.53
N THR A 191 -12.05 -26.31 -4.31
CA THR A 191 -13.16 -27.18 -3.90
C THR A 191 -14.47 -26.87 -4.63
N ASN A 192 -15.40 -27.84 -4.66
CA ASN A 192 -16.49 -27.86 -5.64
C ASN A 192 -17.60 -26.82 -5.43
N ASP A 193 -17.90 -26.39 -4.20
CA ASP A 193 -19.07 -25.56 -3.92
C ASP A 193 -19.03 -24.16 -4.59
N LEU A 194 -17.82 -23.64 -4.82
CA LEU A 194 -17.60 -22.34 -5.47
C LEU A 194 -17.87 -22.39 -6.98
N LYS A 195 -17.57 -23.52 -7.64
CA LYS A 195 -17.48 -23.62 -9.10
C LYS A 195 -18.83 -23.36 -9.78
N THR A 196 -19.90 -23.95 -9.25
CA THR A 196 -21.25 -23.82 -9.84
C THR A 196 -21.75 -22.38 -9.76
N GLN A 197 -21.65 -21.74 -8.58
CA GLN A 197 -22.15 -20.38 -8.39
C GLN A 197 -21.35 -19.36 -9.21
N LEU A 198 -20.02 -19.53 -9.27
CA LEU A 198 -19.16 -18.70 -10.10
C LEU A 198 -19.46 -18.87 -11.59
N HIS A 199 -19.70 -20.10 -12.05
CA HIS A 199 -20.08 -20.35 -13.44
C HIS A 199 -21.41 -19.67 -13.80
N VAL A 200 -22.42 -19.71 -12.92
CA VAL A 200 -23.70 -19.02 -13.14
C VAL A 200 -23.47 -17.51 -13.27
N TYR A 201 -22.67 -16.92 -12.38
CA TYR A 201 -22.32 -15.50 -12.44
C TYR A 201 -21.60 -15.14 -13.76
N MET A 202 -20.61 -15.93 -14.16
CA MET A 202 -19.89 -15.75 -15.43
C MET A 202 -20.81 -15.84 -16.64
N SER A 203 -21.74 -16.82 -16.67
CA SER A 203 -22.73 -16.94 -17.73
C SER A 203 -23.55 -15.66 -17.86
N SER A 204 -24.03 -15.09 -16.75
CA SER A 204 -24.80 -13.84 -16.76
C SER A 204 -24.02 -12.64 -17.30
N ILE A 205 -22.70 -12.61 -17.12
CA ILE A 205 -21.84 -11.57 -17.69
C ILE A 205 -21.70 -11.80 -19.20
N ASN A 206 -21.44 -13.05 -19.60
CA ASN A 206 -21.25 -13.42 -21.00
C ASN A 206 -22.52 -13.31 -21.84
N GLU A 207 -23.72 -13.38 -21.24
CA GLU A 207 -24.98 -13.04 -21.91
C GLU A 207 -25.01 -11.57 -22.36
N LYS A 208 -24.45 -10.66 -21.56
CA LYS A 208 -24.37 -9.22 -21.86
C LYS A 208 -23.13 -8.87 -22.69
N HIS A 209 -22.02 -9.55 -22.45
CA HIS A 209 -20.72 -9.33 -23.07
C HIS A 209 -20.12 -10.65 -23.55
N PRO A 210 -20.53 -11.15 -24.74
CA PRO A 210 -20.13 -12.47 -25.22
C PRO A 210 -18.61 -12.69 -25.21
N GLY A 211 -18.18 -13.72 -24.47
CA GLY A 211 -16.78 -14.14 -24.39
C GLY A 211 -15.87 -13.26 -23.53
N LEU A 212 -16.43 -12.29 -22.79
CA LEU A 212 -15.66 -11.40 -21.94
C LEU A 212 -14.97 -12.15 -20.79
N VAL A 213 -15.66 -13.10 -20.14
CA VAL A 213 -15.10 -13.85 -19.01
C VAL A 213 -14.86 -15.31 -19.38
N LYS A 214 -13.65 -15.79 -19.15
CA LYS A 214 -13.20 -17.16 -19.46
C LYS A 214 -12.68 -17.84 -18.20
N MET A 215 -12.75 -19.17 -18.17
CA MET A 215 -12.21 -19.97 -17.07
C MET A 215 -11.16 -20.95 -17.56
N VAL A 216 -10.06 -21.06 -16.82
CA VAL A 216 -9.01 -22.07 -16.96
C VAL A 216 -8.96 -22.86 -15.66
N ILE A 217 -9.18 -24.17 -15.72
CA ILE A 217 -9.23 -25.03 -14.53
C ILE A 217 -8.04 -25.99 -14.54
N HIS A 218 -7.28 -26.02 -13.45
CA HIS A 218 -6.27 -27.03 -13.25
C HIS A 218 -6.87 -28.33 -12.69
N SER A 219 -6.44 -29.47 -13.23
CA SER A 219 -6.85 -30.81 -12.75
C SER A 219 -6.26 -31.18 -11.40
N GLN A 220 -5.21 -30.49 -10.97
CA GLN A 220 -4.55 -30.61 -9.67
C GLN A 220 -3.96 -29.24 -9.30
N GLN A 221 -3.70 -28.98 -8.03
CA GLN A 221 -3.05 -27.74 -7.60
C GLN A 221 -1.63 -27.65 -8.18
N ARG A 222 -1.30 -26.56 -8.88
CA ARG A 222 0.00 -26.35 -9.53
C ARG A 222 0.81 -25.20 -8.93
N GLY A 223 0.18 -24.36 -8.10
CA GLY A 223 0.79 -23.20 -7.47
C GLY A 223 0.73 -21.95 -8.34
N LEU A 224 1.09 -20.82 -7.70
CA LEU A 224 0.91 -19.47 -8.23
C LEU A 224 1.64 -19.26 -9.56
N SER A 225 2.90 -19.67 -9.67
CA SER A 225 3.68 -19.50 -10.91
C SER A 225 3.04 -20.21 -12.10
N GLN A 226 2.61 -21.46 -11.92
CA GLN A 226 1.96 -22.22 -12.98
C GLN A 226 0.59 -21.65 -13.34
N ALA A 227 -0.19 -21.18 -12.36
CA ALA A 227 -1.46 -20.51 -12.62
C ALA A 227 -1.28 -19.21 -13.41
N ARG A 228 -0.27 -18.41 -13.09
CA ARG A 228 0.11 -17.21 -13.86
C ARG A 228 0.48 -17.54 -15.30
N ILE A 229 1.26 -18.61 -15.52
CA ILE A 229 1.64 -19.09 -16.85
C ILE A 229 0.41 -19.57 -17.63
N SER A 230 -0.50 -20.31 -17.01
CA SER A 230 -1.75 -20.76 -17.64
C SER A 230 -2.64 -19.59 -18.05
N GLY A 231 -2.74 -18.55 -17.21
CA GLY A 231 -3.44 -17.32 -17.54
C GLY A 231 -2.81 -16.59 -18.73
N TRP A 232 -1.47 -16.45 -18.75
CA TRP A 232 -0.76 -15.88 -19.90
C TRP A 232 -1.00 -16.66 -21.19
N LYS A 233 -0.98 -18.00 -21.15
CA LYS A 233 -1.24 -18.85 -22.32
C LYS A 233 -2.65 -18.68 -22.89
N ALA A 234 -3.63 -18.41 -22.03
CA ALA A 234 -5.01 -18.20 -22.43
C ALA A 234 -5.30 -16.77 -22.93
N ALA A 235 -4.42 -15.80 -22.62
CA ALA A 235 -4.59 -14.40 -22.96
C ALA A 235 -4.32 -14.09 -24.43
N THR A 236 -5.13 -13.19 -24.98
CA THR A 236 -5.10 -12.78 -26.40
C THR A 236 -4.96 -11.27 -26.59
N GLY A 237 -5.16 -10.46 -25.54
CA GLY A 237 -4.91 -9.02 -25.57
C GLY A 237 -3.43 -8.67 -25.71
N ASP A 238 -3.14 -7.43 -26.07
CA ASP A 238 -1.77 -6.95 -26.29
C ASP A 238 -0.98 -6.89 -24.96
N VAL A 239 -1.65 -6.45 -23.90
CA VAL A 239 -1.11 -6.34 -22.54
C VAL A 239 -1.81 -7.34 -21.61
N LEU A 240 -1.04 -7.92 -20.70
CA LEU A 240 -1.51 -8.81 -19.65
C LEU A 240 -1.43 -8.10 -18.29
N ALA A 241 -2.54 -8.03 -17.56
CA ALA A 241 -2.55 -7.71 -16.13
C ALA A 241 -2.85 -8.96 -15.32
N ILE A 242 -1.90 -9.41 -14.51
CA ILE A 242 -2.09 -10.53 -13.57
C ILE A 242 -2.38 -9.94 -12.21
N LEU A 243 -3.58 -10.16 -11.69
CA LEU A 243 -4.03 -9.67 -10.39
C LEU A 243 -4.41 -10.84 -9.46
N ASP A 244 -4.40 -10.56 -8.17
CA ASP A 244 -5.00 -11.44 -7.16
C ASP A 244 -6.53 -11.38 -7.25
N ALA A 245 -7.22 -12.43 -6.81
CA ALA A 245 -8.69 -12.48 -6.84
C ALA A 245 -9.40 -11.59 -5.80
N HIS A 246 -8.66 -11.07 -4.82
CA HIS A 246 -9.17 -10.28 -3.70
C HIS A 246 -8.79 -8.81 -3.81
N ILE A 247 -9.20 -8.22 -4.93
CA ILE A 247 -8.90 -6.84 -5.29
C ILE A 247 -10.14 -6.06 -5.70
N GLU A 248 -10.04 -4.75 -5.64
CA GLU A 248 -10.96 -3.82 -6.31
C GLU A 248 -10.13 -2.72 -6.99
N VAL A 249 -10.27 -2.58 -8.30
CA VAL A 249 -9.50 -1.57 -9.05
C VAL A 249 -10.07 -0.17 -8.85
N GLN A 250 -9.23 0.87 -8.88
CA GLN A 250 -9.68 2.27 -8.84
C GLN A 250 -10.07 2.80 -10.23
N VAL A 251 -10.70 3.98 -10.24
CA VAL A 251 -10.99 4.72 -11.47
C VAL A 251 -9.69 5.04 -12.22
N LYS A 252 -9.71 4.86 -13.55
CA LYS A 252 -8.55 5.00 -14.46
C LYS A 252 -7.31 4.21 -14.01
N TRP A 253 -7.46 3.00 -13.47
CA TRP A 253 -6.32 2.19 -13.05
C TRP A 253 -5.50 1.65 -14.24
N ALA A 254 -6.14 1.33 -15.37
CA ALA A 254 -5.52 0.63 -16.49
C ALA A 254 -4.75 1.58 -17.41
N GLU A 255 -5.34 2.72 -17.73
CA GLU A 255 -4.84 3.73 -18.66
C GLU A 255 -3.39 4.18 -18.38
N PRO A 256 -3.00 4.55 -17.14
CA PRO A 256 -1.60 4.86 -16.81
C PRO A 256 -0.63 3.71 -17.10
N LEU A 257 -1.05 2.46 -16.86
CA LEU A 257 -0.21 1.29 -17.08
C LEU A 257 -0.07 1.00 -18.59
N LEU A 258 -1.19 1.02 -19.32
CA LEU A 258 -1.23 0.79 -20.76
C LEU A 258 -0.48 1.87 -21.54
N ALA A 259 -0.62 3.14 -21.15
CA ALA A 259 0.13 4.24 -21.76
C ALA A 259 1.64 4.08 -21.53
N ARG A 260 2.03 3.57 -20.36
CA ARG A 260 3.44 3.35 -20.04
C ARG A 260 4.04 2.18 -20.82
N ILE A 261 3.31 1.07 -20.97
CA ILE A 261 3.73 -0.07 -21.81
C ILE A 261 3.74 0.30 -23.30
N GLN A 262 2.78 1.10 -23.77
CA GLN A 262 2.78 1.57 -25.17
C GLN A 262 4.04 2.38 -25.50
N ALA A 263 4.56 3.16 -24.54
CA ALA A 263 5.79 3.93 -24.72
C ALA A 263 7.05 3.04 -24.68
N ASP A 264 7.04 1.96 -23.91
CA ASP A 264 8.14 1.00 -23.82
C ASP A 264 7.60 -0.39 -23.44
N ARG A 265 7.56 -1.28 -24.43
CA ARG A 265 7.02 -2.64 -24.29
C ARG A 265 7.86 -3.54 -23.38
N THR A 266 9.09 -3.15 -23.05
CA THR A 266 10.03 -3.94 -22.24
C THR A 266 9.85 -3.68 -20.73
N LEU A 267 8.81 -2.94 -20.36
CA LEU A 267 8.47 -2.65 -18.98
C LEU A 267 7.56 -3.72 -18.37
N VAL A 268 7.91 -4.12 -17.15
CA VAL A 268 6.99 -4.79 -16.23
C VAL A 268 6.54 -3.76 -15.20
N LEU A 269 5.23 -3.52 -15.13
CA LEU A 269 4.64 -2.48 -14.30
C LEU A 269 3.90 -3.07 -13.12
N SER A 270 3.82 -2.31 -12.03
CA SER A 270 2.96 -2.63 -10.90
C SER A 270 2.21 -1.38 -10.44
N PRO A 271 0.91 -1.45 -10.15
CA PRO A 271 0.17 -0.35 -9.53
C PRO A 271 0.56 -0.21 -8.06
N VAL A 272 0.09 0.84 -7.40
CA VAL A 272 0.21 0.96 -5.94
C VAL A 272 -0.99 0.29 -5.29
N PHE A 273 -0.74 -0.56 -4.30
CA PHE A 273 -1.78 -1.29 -3.58
C PHE A 273 -2.24 -0.47 -2.39
N ASP A 274 -3.49 -0.02 -2.42
CA ASP A 274 -4.13 0.47 -1.19
C ASP A 274 -4.62 -0.73 -0.38
N ARG A 275 -4.49 -0.64 0.95
CA ARG A 275 -4.85 -1.74 1.83
C ARG A 275 -6.35 -1.75 2.07
N VAL A 276 -7.01 -2.85 1.75
CA VAL A 276 -8.33 -3.17 2.28
C VAL A 276 -8.12 -3.93 3.57
N ASN A 277 -8.58 -3.35 4.68
CA ASN A 277 -8.43 -3.95 6.00
C ASN A 277 -9.16 -5.29 6.08
N TYR A 278 -8.52 -6.33 6.64
CA TYR A 278 -9.11 -7.67 6.74
C TYR A 278 -10.37 -7.73 7.61
N TYR A 279 -10.62 -6.75 8.48
CA TYR A 279 -11.66 -6.80 9.52
C TYR A 279 -12.93 -6.00 9.17
N ASP A 280 -12.80 -4.80 8.61
CA ASP A 280 -13.94 -3.93 8.25
C ASP A 280 -14.06 -3.66 6.74
N LEU A 281 -13.11 -4.18 5.95
CA LEU A 281 -13.02 -4.02 4.51
C LEU A 281 -12.96 -2.55 4.05
N GLN A 282 -12.56 -1.62 4.92
CA GLN A 282 -12.30 -0.23 4.54
C GLN A 282 -10.96 -0.09 3.83
N VAL A 283 -10.90 0.83 2.87
CA VAL A 283 -9.68 1.14 2.11
C VAL A 283 -8.85 2.16 2.88
N THR A 284 -7.59 1.80 3.16
CA THR A 284 -6.56 2.70 3.67
C THR A 284 -5.58 3.02 2.55
N LYS A 285 -5.39 4.32 2.27
CA LYS A 285 -4.42 4.79 1.28
C LYS A 285 -3.00 4.37 1.66
N TYR A 286 -2.26 3.83 0.68
CA TYR A 286 -0.82 3.58 0.78
C TYR A 286 -0.03 4.54 -0.10
N SER A 287 1.16 4.90 0.36
CA SER A 287 2.11 5.68 -0.43
C SER A 287 2.85 4.79 -1.42
N ALA A 288 3.20 5.33 -2.58
CA ALA A 288 4.03 4.60 -3.53
C ALA A 288 5.40 4.27 -2.92
N SER A 289 5.87 3.05 -3.13
CA SER A 289 7.20 2.59 -2.73
C SER A 289 7.70 1.63 -3.80
N ALA A 290 9.02 1.54 -4.00
CA ALA A 290 9.59 0.48 -4.81
C ALA A 290 9.44 -0.87 -4.08
N HIS A 291 9.59 -1.96 -4.84
CA HIS A 291 9.64 -3.30 -4.30
C HIS A 291 11.07 -3.84 -4.43
N GLY A 292 11.59 -4.39 -3.34
CA GLY A 292 12.90 -5.04 -3.30
C GLY A 292 12.80 -6.40 -2.65
N PHE A 293 13.95 -6.94 -2.28
CA PHE A 293 14.05 -8.18 -1.52
C PHE A 293 15.28 -8.17 -0.64
N ASP A 294 15.25 -8.94 0.45
CA ASP A 294 16.38 -9.13 1.34
C ASP A 294 17.30 -10.28 0.88
N TRP A 295 18.37 -10.55 1.62
CA TRP A 295 19.33 -11.62 1.32
C TRP A 295 18.77 -13.03 1.50
N ALA A 296 17.65 -13.18 2.20
CA ALA A 296 16.89 -14.43 2.27
C ALA A 296 15.84 -14.52 1.15
N LEU A 297 15.88 -13.60 0.19
CA LEU A 297 15.01 -13.50 -0.98
C LEU A 297 13.53 -13.30 -0.61
N TRP A 298 13.27 -12.66 0.53
CA TRP A 298 11.93 -12.19 0.89
C TRP A 298 11.66 -10.83 0.28
N CYS A 299 10.53 -10.70 -0.40
CA CYS A 299 10.13 -9.42 -0.96
C CYS A 299 9.71 -8.44 0.13
N THR A 300 10.08 -7.18 -0.05
CA THR A 300 9.82 -6.09 0.89
C THR A 300 9.57 -4.77 0.16
N TYR A 301 8.97 -3.81 0.84
CA TYR A 301 8.91 -2.44 0.37
C TYR A 301 10.25 -1.74 0.61
N VAL A 302 10.74 -1.05 -0.41
CA VAL A 302 11.97 -0.25 -0.34
C VAL A 302 11.71 1.17 -0.86
N GLY A 303 12.56 2.12 -0.48
CA GLY A 303 12.50 3.47 -1.02
C GLY A 303 12.81 3.48 -2.52
N PHE A 304 12.27 4.46 -3.24
CA PHE A 304 12.67 4.69 -4.63
C PHE A 304 14.13 5.18 -4.71
N PRO A 305 14.79 5.10 -5.88
CA PRO A 305 16.08 5.76 -6.10
C PRO A 305 15.97 7.28 -5.87
N GLN A 306 17.04 7.92 -5.39
CA GLN A 306 17.05 9.36 -5.05
C GLN A 306 16.53 10.25 -6.19
N LYS A 307 16.88 9.93 -7.44
CA LYS A 307 16.42 10.62 -8.65
C LYS A 307 14.89 10.72 -8.77
N TRP A 308 14.14 9.79 -8.18
CA TRP A 308 12.68 9.85 -8.15
C TRP A 308 12.20 10.94 -7.18
N TYR A 309 12.78 11.02 -5.98
CA TYR A 309 12.46 12.06 -4.98
C TYR A 309 12.86 13.46 -5.45
N ASP A 310 13.97 13.57 -6.19
CA ASP A 310 14.45 14.85 -6.72
C ASP A 310 13.46 15.52 -7.70
N GLN A 311 12.57 14.73 -8.33
CA GLN A 311 11.53 15.23 -9.22
C GLN A 311 10.41 15.97 -8.49
N LYS A 312 10.25 15.74 -7.18
CA LYS A 312 9.19 16.34 -6.33
C LYS A 312 7.77 16.16 -6.91
N ASP A 313 7.57 15.07 -7.65
CA ASP A 313 6.29 14.72 -8.25
C ASP A 313 5.98 13.24 -7.95
N PRO A 314 5.15 12.95 -6.92
CA PRO A 314 4.82 11.59 -6.53
C PRO A 314 3.90 10.87 -7.53
N SER A 315 3.46 11.55 -8.60
CA SER A 315 2.64 10.94 -9.66
C SER A 315 3.47 10.22 -10.73
N GLN A 316 4.79 10.43 -10.76
CA GLN A 316 5.67 9.86 -11.77
C GLN A 316 5.99 8.39 -11.48
N PRO A 317 6.08 7.53 -12.51
CA PRO A 317 6.55 6.16 -12.33
C PRO A 317 7.93 6.09 -11.68
N GLY A 318 8.12 5.15 -10.77
CA GLY A 318 9.38 4.94 -10.05
C GLY A 318 10.00 3.59 -10.38
N LYS A 319 11.29 3.57 -10.72
CA LYS A 319 12.04 2.31 -10.97
C LYS A 319 12.04 1.45 -9.70
N SER A 320 11.87 0.15 -9.90
CA SER A 320 11.75 -0.84 -8.82
C SER A 320 12.69 -2.02 -9.07
N PRO A 321 13.44 -2.51 -8.07
CA PRO A 321 14.24 -3.73 -8.21
C PRO A 321 13.42 -5.00 -8.51
N SER A 322 12.18 -5.06 -8.04
CA SER A 322 11.31 -6.24 -8.16
C SER A 322 9.84 -5.83 -8.31
N VAL A 323 8.95 -6.82 -8.40
CA VAL A 323 7.51 -6.69 -8.25
C VAL A 323 7.03 -7.48 -7.03
N MET A 324 5.81 -7.24 -6.58
CA MET A 324 5.16 -8.07 -5.55
C MET A 324 4.20 -9.05 -6.21
N GLY A 325 2.91 -9.01 -5.88
CA GLY A 325 1.91 -9.94 -6.42
C GLY A 325 1.32 -9.53 -7.76
N ILE A 326 1.03 -8.24 -7.94
CA ILE A 326 0.36 -7.72 -9.14
C ILE A 326 1.39 -7.21 -10.14
N LEU A 327 1.27 -7.67 -11.38
CA LEU A 327 2.12 -7.22 -12.49
C LEU A 327 1.31 -6.98 -13.77
N VAL A 328 1.72 -5.98 -14.54
CA VAL A 328 1.15 -5.65 -15.85
C VAL A 328 2.29 -5.55 -16.86
N VAL A 329 2.18 -6.25 -17.98
CA VAL A 329 3.30 -6.46 -18.92
C VAL A 329 2.79 -6.67 -20.34
N ASP A 330 3.57 -6.27 -21.34
CA ASP A 330 3.32 -6.68 -22.72
C ASP A 330 3.32 -8.21 -22.83
N ARG A 331 2.27 -8.77 -23.44
CA ARG A 331 2.06 -10.23 -23.45
C ARG A 331 3.16 -10.96 -24.21
N LEU A 332 3.67 -10.38 -25.29
CA LEU A 332 4.72 -11.00 -26.11
C LEU A 332 6.06 -10.90 -25.40
N PHE A 333 6.40 -9.71 -24.87
CA PHE A 333 7.61 -9.51 -24.09
C PHE A 333 7.68 -10.47 -22.90
N PHE A 334 6.56 -10.68 -22.18
CA PHE A 334 6.52 -11.65 -21.08
C PHE A 334 6.89 -13.06 -21.53
N GLY A 335 6.48 -13.47 -22.73
CA GLY A 335 6.90 -14.72 -23.37
C GLY A 335 8.37 -14.73 -23.77
N GLU A 336 8.87 -13.64 -24.36
CA GLU A 336 10.28 -13.47 -24.78
C GLU A 336 11.26 -13.63 -23.61
N ILE A 337 10.90 -13.11 -22.43
CA ILE A 337 11.71 -13.27 -21.21
C ILE A 337 11.45 -14.60 -20.49
N GLY A 338 10.64 -15.52 -21.03
CA GLY A 338 10.40 -16.84 -20.43
C GLY A 338 9.36 -16.87 -19.31
N THR A 339 8.50 -15.86 -19.18
CA THR A 339 7.35 -15.78 -18.26
C THR A 339 7.72 -15.82 -16.78
N LEU A 340 7.53 -16.96 -16.09
CA LEU A 340 7.95 -17.25 -14.72
C LEU A 340 8.58 -18.63 -14.68
N ASP A 341 9.37 -18.91 -13.65
CA ASP A 341 9.88 -20.26 -13.41
C ASP A 341 8.74 -21.24 -13.06
N GLY A 342 8.35 -22.07 -14.04
CA GLY A 342 7.33 -23.11 -13.88
C GLY A 342 7.74 -24.25 -12.92
N GLY A 343 8.99 -24.31 -12.48
CA GLY A 343 9.46 -25.25 -11.46
C GLY A 343 9.26 -24.77 -10.02
N MET A 344 8.78 -23.54 -9.81
CA MET A 344 8.41 -23.04 -8.49
C MET A 344 7.09 -23.63 -8.02
N GLU A 345 7.08 -24.06 -6.76
CA GLU A 345 5.93 -24.73 -6.15
C GLU A 345 5.15 -23.74 -5.28
N VAL A 346 3.82 -23.90 -5.25
CA VAL A 346 2.85 -23.21 -4.37
C VAL A 346 2.94 -21.67 -4.37
N TYR A 347 3.91 -21.09 -3.67
CA TYR A 347 4.02 -19.65 -3.43
C TYR A 347 5.47 -19.26 -3.07
N GLY A 348 5.89 -18.08 -3.52
CA GLY A 348 7.08 -17.39 -3.03
C GLY A 348 8.30 -17.55 -3.93
N GLY A 349 9.08 -16.47 -4.03
CA GLY A 349 10.31 -16.39 -4.81
C GLY A 349 10.10 -16.00 -6.28
N GLU A 350 8.89 -16.17 -6.82
CA GLU A 350 8.61 -15.95 -8.24
C GLU A 350 8.71 -14.47 -8.64
N ASN A 351 8.36 -13.61 -7.71
CA ASN A 351 8.41 -12.17 -7.89
C ASN A 351 9.85 -11.62 -7.80
N VAL A 352 10.68 -12.22 -6.95
CA VAL A 352 12.12 -11.92 -6.85
C VAL A 352 12.86 -12.41 -8.10
N GLU A 353 12.60 -13.65 -8.52
CA GLU A 353 13.14 -14.22 -9.75
C GLU A 353 12.82 -13.36 -10.97
N LEU A 354 11.54 -13.01 -11.16
CA LEU A 354 11.11 -12.13 -12.23
C LEU A 354 11.81 -10.77 -12.14
N GLY A 355 11.96 -10.23 -10.93
CA GLY A 355 12.71 -9.02 -10.63
C GLY A 355 14.11 -9.03 -11.25
N ILE A 356 14.90 -10.01 -10.85
CA ILE A 356 16.29 -10.17 -11.28
C ILE A 356 16.36 -10.41 -12.79
N ARG A 357 15.54 -11.33 -13.31
CA ARG A 357 15.52 -11.67 -14.73
C ARG A 357 15.20 -10.49 -15.62
N VAL A 358 14.15 -9.72 -15.32
CA VAL A 358 13.77 -8.55 -16.14
C VAL A 358 14.92 -7.57 -16.26
N TRP A 359 15.58 -7.25 -15.16
CA TRP A 359 16.70 -6.31 -15.15
C TRP A 359 17.95 -6.85 -15.86
N LEU A 360 18.30 -8.12 -15.69
CA LEU A 360 19.46 -8.73 -16.33
C LEU A 360 19.25 -9.02 -17.83
N CYS A 361 17.99 -9.18 -18.25
CA CYS A 361 17.63 -9.49 -19.64
C CYS A 361 17.17 -8.27 -20.45
N GLY A 362 17.50 -7.05 -20.00
CA GLY A 362 17.33 -5.82 -20.78
C GLY A 362 15.94 -5.17 -20.70
N GLY A 363 15.06 -5.65 -19.82
CA GLY A 363 13.83 -4.95 -19.46
C GLY A 363 14.02 -4.05 -18.24
N SER A 364 12.92 -3.47 -17.74
CA SER A 364 12.94 -2.81 -16.44
C SER A 364 11.59 -2.82 -15.75
N ILE A 365 11.61 -2.59 -14.43
CA ILE A 365 10.40 -2.63 -13.60
C ILE A 365 10.10 -1.25 -13.06
N GLU A 366 8.82 -0.86 -13.10
CA GLU A 366 8.32 0.41 -12.56
C GLU A 366 7.04 0.24 -11.74
N ILE A 367 6.96 1.03 -10.66
CA ILE A 367 5.71 1.24 -9.93
C ILE A 367 5.05 2.49 -10.49
N VAL A 368 3.75 2.43 -10.80
CA VAL A 368 3.00 3.52 -11.44
C VAL A 368 2.00 4.13 -10.44
N PRO A 369 2.33 5.26 -9.77
CA PRO A 369 1.52 5.79 -8.67
C PRO A 369 0.11 6.23 -9.04
N CYS A 370 -0.12 6.65 -10.28
CA CYS A 370 -1.45 7.01 -10.76
C CYS A 370 -2.38 5.80 -10.97
N SER A 371 -1.83 4.58 -11.00
CA SER A 371 -2.62 3.36 -10.99
C SER A 371 -2.74 2.84 -9.56
N LYS A 372 -3.98 2.73 -9.08
CA LYS A 372 -4.30 2.28 -7.73
C LYS A 372 -5.18 1.03 -7.81
N ILE A 373 -4.88 0.05 -6.98
CA ILE A 373 -5.73 -1.13 -6.76
C ILE A 373 -5.87 -1.33 -5.26
N ALA A 374 -7.09 -1.46 -4.77
CA ALA A 374 -7.36 -1.84 -3.39
C ALA A 374 -7.20 -3.36 -3.26
N HIS A 375 -6.36 -3.82 -2.35
CA HIS A 375 -6.03 -5.24 -2.16
C HIS A 375 -6.32 -5.66 -0.71
N ILE A 376 -7.02 -6.78 -0.52
CA ILE A 376 -7.36 -7.30 0.81
C ILE A 376 -6.11 -7.87 1.48
N GLU A 377 -5.67 -7.20 2.55
CA GLU A 377 -4.70 -7.78 3.46
C GLU A 377 -5.33 -8.98 4.16
N ARG A 378 -4.56 -10.05 4.34
CA ARG A 378 -5.00 -11.21 5.11
C ARG A 378 -4.35 -11.21 6.48
N ALA A 379 -5.13 -11.53 7.50
CA ALA A 379 -4.59 -11.81 8.84
C ALA A 379 -3.75 -13.10 8.85
N HIS A 380 -4.12 -14.09 8.04
CA HIS A 380 -3.38 -15.33 7.83
C HIS A 380 -3.63 -15.92 6.43
N LYS A 381 -2.73 -16.78 5.97
CA LYS A 381 -2.81 -17.44 4.66
C LYS A 381 -3.49 -18.82 4.81
N PRO A 382 -4.70 -19.04 4.26
CA PRO A 382 -5.47 -20.26 4.54
C PRO A 382 -5.01 -21.49 3.73
N TYR A 383 -4.30 -21.29 2.62
CA TYR A 383 -3.93 -22.35 1.68
C TYR A 383 -2.74 -23.22 2.12
N MET A 384 -1.91 -22.75 3.05
CA MET A 384 -0.79 -23.54 3.57
C MET A 384 -0.29 -22.97 4.91
N PRO A 385 -0.44 -23.71 6.04
CA PRO A 385 0.01 -23.26 7.35
C PRO A 385 1.53 -23.08 7.48
N ASP A 386 2.33 -23.91 6.78
CA ASP A 386 3.79 -23.80 6.75
C ASP A 386 4.32 -23.73 5.31
N LEU A 387 4.79 -22.55 4.92
CA LEU A 387 5.37 -22.28 3.61
C LEU A 387 6.91 -22.45 3.61
N SER A 388 7.54 -22.72 4.76
CA SER A 388 8.98 -22.58 4.94
C SER A 388 9.81 -23.43 3.97
N ASN A 389 9.46 -24.70 3.80
CA ASN A 389 10.22 -25.61 2.94
C ASN A 389 10.07 -25.25 1.45
N VAL A 390 8.85 -24.92 1.03
CA VAL A 390 8.57 -24.55 -0.36
C VAL A 390 9.24 -23.22 -0.71
N MET A 391 9.17 -22.23 0.18
CA MET A 391 9.81 -20.94 -0.03
C MET A 391 11.33 -21.06 -0.05
N LYS A 392 11.94 -21.86 0.83
CA LYS A 392 13.38 -22.16 0.77
C LYS A 392 13.77 -22.82 -0.54
N ARG A 393 13.02 -23.82 -0.98
CA ARG A 393 13.26 -24.51 -2.27
C ARG A 393 13.20 -23.51 -3.43
N ASN A 394 12.16 -22.67 -3.49
CA ASN A 394 12.02 -21.68 -4.56
C ASN A 394 13.15 -20.64 -4.51
N ALA A 395 13.52 -20.15 -3.33
CA ALA A 395 14.65 -19.24 -3.13
C ALA A 395 15.98 -19.85 -3.62
N LEU A 396 16.25 -21.13 -3.33
CA LEU A 396 17.43 -21.83 -3.85
C LEU A 396 17.46 -21.91 -5.38
N ARG A 397 16.29 -22.06 -6.03
CA ARG A 397 16.22 -22.02 -7.51
C ARG A 397 16.59 -20.65 -8.05
N VAL A 398 16.13 -19.57 -7.41
CA VAL A 398 16.52 -18.20 -7.80
C VAL A 398 18.02 -18.00 -7.63
N ALA A 399 18.55 -18.40 -6.47
CA ALA A 399 19.96 -18.26 -6.15
C ALA A 399 20.88 -18.97 -7.16
N GLU A 400 20.60 -20.24 -7.45
CA GLU A 400 21.40 -21.09 -8.32
C GLU A 400 21.48 -20.53 -9.75
N VAL A 401 20.39 -19.97 -10.26
CA VAL A 401 20.33 -19.46 -11.63
C VAL A 401 20.92 -18.05 -11.75
N TRP A 402 20.61 -17.16 -10.80
CA TRP A 402 20.78 -15.72 -11.02
C TRP A 402 21.85 -15.05 -10.19
N THR A 403 22.23 -15.62 -9.05
CA THR A 403 23.06 -14.88 -8.09
C THR A 403 24.55 -15.17 -8.21
N ASN A 404 24.98 -16.22 -8.91
CA ASN A 404 26.37 -16.72 -8.93
C ASN A 404 26.98 -16.98 -7.53
N TYR A 405 26.23 -16.76 -6.45
CA TYR A 405 26.60 -17.02 -5.06
C TYR A 405 26.13 -18.45 -4.73
N ARG A 406 27.09 -19.35 -4.48
CA ARG A 406 26.78 -20.64 -3.86
C ARG A 406 26.49 -20.38 -2.38
N PHE A 407 25.28 -20.70 -1.94
CA PHE A 407 24.87 -20.68 -0.53
C PHE A 407 25.47 -21.84 0.26
#